data_AF-T1AJ35-F1
#
_entry.id   AF-T1AJ35-F1
#
_cell.length_a   1.000
_cell.length_b   1.000
_cell.length_c   1.000
_cell.angle_alpha   90.00
_cell.angle_beta   90.00
_cell.angle_gamma   90.00
#
_symmetry.space_group_name_H-M   'P 1'
#
loop_
_entity.id
_entity.type
_entity.pdbx_description
1 polymer ?
#
loop_
_entity_poly.entity_id
_entity_poly.type
_entity_poly.pdbx_seq_one_letter_code
_entity_poly.pdbx_strand_id
1 'polypeptide(L)'
;FLTWEWLSAWWRHLSTNRRLHVLALREGGDLIGVAPFALRPPEITRLLPFRVLEFLGTGYVGSDYLDLIVAHGSKARVIDEVADYLDSRSMALDLSRIRSNSLSMDLLGVLEGSNRWLSRRGASEVCPYVKLGSKSWDAYLGSLGASHRYNVRRRL
;
A
#
# COMPACT_ATOMS: atom_id res chain seq x y z
N PHE A 1 -6.85 -4.80 -5.24
CA PHE A 1 -7.42 -4.43 -3.93
C PHE A 1 -7.59 -2.92 -3.75
N LEU A 2 -6.80 -2.05 -4.40
CA LEU A 2 -7.00 -0.59 -4.32
C LEU A 2 -8.23 -0.06 -5.11
N THR A 3 -9.27 -0.87 -5.29
CA THR A 3 -10.49 -0.45 -6.00
C THR A 3 -11.43 0.28 -5.05
N TRP A 4 -12.31 1.11 -5.60
CA TRP A 4 -13.30 1.82 -4.80
C TRP A 4 -14.24 0.85 -4.07
N GLU A 5 -14.68 -0.21 -4.74
CA GLU A 5 -15.62 -1.20 -4.19
C GLU A 5 -15.04 -1.85 -2.94
N TRP A 6 -13.75 -2.16 -2.97
CA TRP A 6 -13.08 -2.75 -1.83
C TRP A 6 -12.81 -1.73 -0.72
N LEU A 7 -12.16 -0.61 -1.03
CA LEU A 7 -11.74 0.37 -0.02
C LEU A 7 -12.95 1.03 0.67
N SER A 8 -14.05 1.25 -0.05
CA SER A 8 -15.29 1.78 0.53
C SER A 8 -15.98 0.76 1.43
N ALA A 9 -16.04 -0.52 1.02
CA ALA A 9 -16.58 -1.59 1.85
C ALA A 9 -15.75 -1.78 3.12
N TRP A 10 -14.42 -1.80 2.98
CA TRP A 10 -13.48 -1.86 4.10
C TRP A 10 -13.69 -0.66 5.03
N TRP A 11 -13.75 0.55 4.50
CA TRP A 11 -13.96 1.76 5.30
C TRP A 11 -15.27 1.70 6.10
N ARG A 12 -16.35 1.25 5.48
CA ARG A 12 -17.67 1.18 6.13
C ARG A 12 -17.74 0.16 7.26
N HIS A 13 -17.02 -0.96 7.14
CA HIS A 13 -17.22 -2.12 8.02
C HIS A 13 -16.03 -2.41 8.95
N LEU A 14 -14.82 -1.96 8.60
CA LEU A 14 -13.56 -2.39 9.22
C LEU A 14 -12.67 -1.23 9.69
N SER A 15 -13.09 0.02 9.49
CA SER A 15 -12.31 1.20 9.90
C SER A 15 -12.21 1.42 11.42
N THR A 16 -13.07 0.76 12.19
CA THR A 16 -13.14 0.86 13.66
C THR A 16 -13.21 2.32 14.16
N ASN A 17 -12.19 2.78 14.88
CA ASN A 17 -12.08 4.12 15.47
C ASN A 17 -11.25 5.09 14.61
N ARG A 18 -10.87 4.69 13.40
CA ARG A 18 -10.09 5.53 12.48
C ARG A 18 -10.94 6.66 11.90
N ARG A 19 -10.28 7.71 11.44
CA ARG A 19 -10.88 8.80 10.66
C ARG A 19 -10.42 8.73 9.22
N LEU A 20 -11.33 8.97 8.27
CA LEU A 20 -10.98 8.92 6.85
C LEU A 20 -10.00 10.05 6.53
N HIS A 21 -8.94 9.75 5.78
CA HIS A 21 -7.91 10.73 5.44
C HIS A 21 -7.39 10.49 4.03
N VAL A 22 -8.21 10.77 3.02
CA VAL A 22 -7.81 10.58 1.62
C VAL A 22 -7.22 11.86 1.06
N LEU A 23 -5.99 11.79 0.54
CA LEU A 23 -5.41 12.89 -0.23
C LEU A 23 -5.77 12.70 -1.70
N ALA A 24 -6.40 13.72 -2.29
CA ALA A 24 -6.69 13.77 -3.72
C ALA A 24 -5.81 14.85 -4.34
N LEU A 25 -4.85 14.45 -5.17
CA LEU A 25 -3.91 15.35 -5.82
C LEU A 25 -4.44 15.73 -7.18
N ARG A 26 -4.56 17.04 -7.43
CA ARG A 26 -5.09 17.57 -8.68
C ARG A 26 -4.12 18.53 -9.33
N GLU A 27 -4.06 18.47 -10.65
CA GLU A 27 -3.33 19.42 -11.50
C GLU A 27 -4.27 19.92 -12.59
N GLY A 28 -4.43 21.24 -12.72
CA GLY A 28 -5.33 21.80 -13.73
C GLY A 28 -6.80 21.37 -13.62
N GLY A 29 -7.21 20.85 -12.46
CA GLY A 29 -8.54 20.25 -12.24
C GLY A 29 -8.56 18.72 -12.39
N ASP A 30 -7.60 18.14 -13.09
CA ASP A 30 -7.50 16.69 -13.31
C ASP A 30 -6.95 15.98 -12.08
N LEU A 31 -7.52 14.80 -11.76
CA LEU A 31 -7.05 13.97 -10.66
C LEU A 31 -5.81 13.18 -11.10
N ILE A 32 -4.65 13.52 -10.56
CA ILE A 32 -3.36 12.92 -10.91
C ILE A 32 -2.89 11.89 -9.89
N GLY A 33 -3.44 11.90 -8.67
CA GLY A 33 -3.06 10.95 -7.63
C GLY A 33 -4.07 10.85 -6.50
N VAL A 34 -4.08 9.70 -5.84
CA VAL A 34 -4.86 9.42 -4.64
C VAL A 34 -3.97 8.71 -3.62
N ALA A 35 -3.93 9.24 -2.41
CA ALA A 35 -3.32 8.58 -1.26
C ALA A 35 -4.44 8.12 -0.30
N PRO A 36 -4.83 6.83 -0.35
CA PRO A 36 -6.00 6.34 0.38
C PRO A 36 -5.64 6.02 1.84
N PHE A 37 -5.54 7.04 2.69
CA PHE A 37 -5.21 6.84 4.10
C PHE A 37 -6.42 6.88 5.04
N ALA A 38 -6.17 6.39 6.25
CA ALA A 38 -6.97 6.63 7.43
C ALA A 38 -6.05 7.04 8.59
N LEU A 39 -6.60 7.85 9.49
CA LEU A 39 -5.91 8.35 10.66
C LEU A 39 -6.40 7.60 11.89
N ARG A 40 -5.52 6.80 12.49
CA ARG A 40 -5.76 6.14 13.76
C ARG A 40 -5.49 7.12 14.90
N PRO A 41 -6.44 7.31 15.84
CA PRO A 41 -6.25 8.21 16.97
C PRO A 41 -5.13 7.72 17.90
N PRO A 42 -4.57 8.59 18.75
CA PRO A 42 -3.62 8.17 19.77
C PRO A 42 -4.30 7.22 20.74
N GLU A 43 -3.60 6.17 21.15
CA GLU A 43 -4.06 5.21 22.16
C GLU A 43 -3.14 5.30 23.37
N ILE A 44 -3.73 5.45 24.57
CA ILE A 44 -3.01 5.60 25.84
C ILE A 44 -2.09 4.38 26.12
N THR A 45 -2.43 3.22 25.56
CA THR A 45 -1.67 1.96 25.73
C THR A 45 -0.49 1.81 24.77
N ARG A 46 -0.33 2.68 23.77
CA ARG A 46 0.79 2.64 22.82
C ARG A 46 1.88 3.62 23.25
N LEU A 47 3.13 3.22 23.02
CA LEU A 47 4.35 4.02 23.25
C LEU A 47 4.42 5.34 22.43
N LEU A 48 3.44 5.60 21.55
CA LEU A 48 3.40 6.78 20.69
C LEU A 48 2.12 7.59 20.98
N PRO A 49 2.24 8.80 21.57
CA PRO A 49 1.10 9.69 21.83
C PRO A 49 0.60 10.41 20.56
N PHE A 50 1.01 9.95 19.38
CA PHE A 50 0.73 10.61 18.10
C PHE A 50 -0.43 9.93 17.38
N ARG A 51 -1.10 10.70 16.52
CA ARG A 51 -1.98 10.11 15.50
C ARG A 51 -1.11 9.38 14.49
N VAL A 52 -1.57 8.21 14.05
CA VAL A 52 -0.85 7.38 13.08
C VAL A 52 -1.64 7.38 11.78
N LEU A 53 -1.00 7.80 10.69
CA LEU A 53 -1.54 7.69 9.34
C LEU A 53 -1.16 6.32 8.77
N GLU A 54 -2.15 5.62 8.22
CA GLU A 54 -2.00 4.28 7.67
C GLU A 54 -2.91 4.09 6.45
N PHE A 55 -2.65 3.11 5.59
CA PHE A 55 -3.49 2.88 4.43
C PHE A 55 -4.89 2.36 4.79
N LEU A 56 -5.89 2.78 4.01
CA LEU A 56 -7.15 2.06 3.93
C LEU A 56 -6.91 0.62 3.45
N GLY A 57 -7.65 -0.33 4.02
CA GLY A 57 -7.42 -1.74 3.72
C GLY A 57 -6.28 -2.38 4.52
N THR A 58 -5.74 -1.72 5.55
CA THR A 58 -4.79 -2.34 6.49
C THR A 58 -5.49 -3.11 7.63
N GLY A 59 -4.74 -3.65 8.58
CA GLY A 59 -5.26 -4.36 9.75
C GLY A 59 -5.51 -5.86 9.51
N TYR A 60 -6.24 -6.50 10.42
CA TYR A 60 -6.43 -7.96 10.44
C TYR A 60 -7.15 -8.47 9.18
N VAL A 61 -8.27 -7.85 8.81
CA VAL A 61 -8.95 -8.06 7.53
C VAL A 61 -8.44 -7.02 6.54
N GLY A 62 -7.18 -7.20 6.13
CA GLY A 62 -6.46 -6.27 5.26
C GLY A 62 -6.20 -6.84 3.86
N SER A 63 -5.63 -6.01 3.00
CA SER A 63 -5.17 -6.39 1.66
C SER A 63 -3.66 -6.29 1.54
N ASP A 64 -3.09 -7.14 0.72
CA ASP A 64 -1.71 -6.99 0.29
C ASP A 64 -1.59 -5.97 -0.84
N TYR A 65 -0.37 -5.44 -0.97
CA TYR A 65 0.02 -4.52 -2.03
C TYR A 65 -0.73 -3.18 -1.97
N LEU A 66 -0.89 -2.67 -0.75
CA LEU A 66 -1.38 -1.31 -0.52
C LEU A 66 -0.36 -0.31 -1.07
N ASP A 67 -0.86 0.77 -1.65
CA ASP A 67 -0.02 1.77 -2.29
C ASP A 67 -0.79 3.08 -2.57
N LEU A 68 -0.05 4.09 -3.03
CA LEU A 68 -0.61 5.25 -3.71
C LEU A 68 -1.17 4.84 -5.08
N ILE A 69 -2.19 5.57 -5.55
CA ILE A 69 -2.75 5.42 -6.90
C ILE A 69 -2.36 6.66 -7.68
N VAL A 70 -1.62 6.50 -8.78
CA VAL A 70 -1.06 7.64 -9.51
C VAL A 70 -1.30 7.51 -11.00
N ALA A 71 -1.68 8.62 -11.63
CA ALA A 71 -1.81 8.72 -13.08
C ALA A 71 -0.45 8.52 -13.77
N HIS A 72 -0.48 7.97 -14.98
CA HIS A 72 0.74 7.73 -15.75
C HIS A 72 1.49 9.06 -15.98
N GLY A 73 2.79 9.08 -15.70
CA GLY A 73 3.62 10.28 -15.84
C GLY A 73 3.61 11.23 -14.63
N SER A 74 2.68 11.05 -13.67
CA SER A 74 2.55 11.94 -12.50
C SER A 74 3.26 11.43 -11.24
N LYS A 75 4.01 10.32 -11.33
CA LYS A 75 4.66 9.64 -10.21
C LYS A 75 5.47 10.58 -9.31
N ALA A 76 6.48 11.24 -9.87
CA ALA A 76 7.42 12.06 -9.08
C ALA A 76 6.68 13.17 -8.36
N ARG A 77 5.87 13.93 -9.09
CA ARG A 77 5.08 15.03 -8.54
C ARG A 77 4.14 14.57 -7.42
N VAL A 78 3.44 13.47 -7.59
CA VAL A 78 2.54 12.97 -6.54
C VAL A 78 3.32 12.56 -5.29
N ILE A 79 4.46 11.91 -5.46
CA ILE A 79 5.31 11.53 -4.33
C ILE A 79 5.79 12.77 -3.58
N ASP A 80 6.33 13.76 -4.30
CA ASP A 80 6.86 15.00 -3.70
C ASP A 80 5.77 15.75 -2.93
N GLU A 81 4.58 15.93 -3.52
CA GLU A 81 3.46 16.63 -2.89
C GLU A 81 2.90 15.87 -1.67
N VAL A 82 2.86 14.54 -1.71
CA VAL A 82 2.49 13.73 -0.53
C VAL A 82 3.57 13.83 0.54
N ALA A 83 4.86 13.82 0.16
CA ALA A 83 5.96 13.97 1.11
C ALA A 83 5.92 15.33 1.82
N ASP A 84 5.79 16.43 1.06
CA ASP A 84 5.67 17.79 1.58
C ASP A 84 4.44 17.95 2.48
N TYR A 85 3.32 17.32 2.09
CA TYR A 85 2.15 17.25 2.93
C TYR A 85 2.49 16.59 4.27
N LEU A 86 3.11 15.40 4.27
CA LEU A 86 3.43 14.69 5.50
C LEU A 86 4.46 15.42 6.37
N ASP A 87 5.50 16.00 5.77
CA ASP A 87 6.60 16.73 6.43
C ASP A 87 6.13 17.95 7.25
N SER A 88 4.97 18.50 6.89
CA SER A 88 4.40 19.70 7.52
C SER A 88 3.33 19.36 8.57
N ARG A 89 3.14 18.09 8.93
CA ARG A 89 2.20 17.68 9.98
C ARG A 89 2.88 16.86 11.08
N SER A 90 2.44 17.09 12.31
CA SER A 90 2.83 16.27 13.46
C SER A 90 1.99 14.99 13.53
N MET A 91 2.39 13.97 12.76
CA MET A 91 1.81 12.63 12.81
C MET A 91 2.87 11.56 12.55
N ALA A 92 2.62 10.34 13.02
CA ALA A 92 3.42 9.17 12.66
C ALA A 92 2.84 8.50 11.41
N LEU A 93 3.67 7.74 10.71
CA LEU A 93 3.29 6.99 9.51
C LEU A 93 3.51 5.48 9.75
N ASP A 94 2.51 4.66 9.42
CA ASP A 94 2.58 3.21 9.49
C ASP A 94 2.09 2.61 8.15
N LEU A 95 3.05 2.34 7.25
CA LEU A 95 2.79 1.74 5.95
C LEU A 95 3.11 0.25 5.99
N SER A 96 2.08 -0.56 6.18
CA SER A 96 2.16 -2.02 6.16
C SER A 96 1.62 -2.61 4.85
N ARG A 97 2.01 -3.86 4.56
CA ARG A 97 1.56 -4.63 3.38
C ARG A 97 1.88 -3.96 2.03
N ILE A 98 2.95 -3.17 1.97
CA ILE A 98 3.44 -2.53 0.73
C ILE A 98 4.43 -3.44 -0.01
N ARG A 99 4.53 -3.30 -1.34
CA ARG A 99 5.55 -4.01 -2.14
C ARG A 99 6.91 -3.31 -2.03
N SER A 100 8.00 -4.06 -2.13
CA SER A 100 9.37 -3.50 -2.14
C SER A 100 9.66 -2.58 -3.34
N ASN A 101 8.88 -2.70 -4.43
CA ASN A 101 8.96 -1.86 -5.62
C ASN A 101 7.69 -1.00 -5.83
N SER A 102 7.05 -0.58 -4.74
CA SER A 102 5.84 0.26 -4.72
C SER A 102 6.15 1.76 -4.74
N LEU A 103 5.15 2.58 -5.05
CA LEU A 103 5.25 4.04 -4.95
C LEU A 103 5.43 4.49 -3.49
N SER A 104 4.88 3.73 -2.56
CA SER A 104 5.06 3.92 -1.12
C SER A 104 6.53 3.78 -0.71
N MET A 105 7.29 2.88 -1.34
CA MET A 105 8.73 2.79 -1.08
C MET A 105 9.50 4.00 -1.61
N ASP A 106 9.08 4.57 -2.74
CA ASP A 106 9.66 5.80 -3.25
C ASP A 106 9.34 6.98 -2.30
N LEU A 107 8.09 7.09 -1.83
CA LEU A 107 7.67 8.08 -0.84
C LEU A 107 8.48 7.98 0.45
N LEU A 108 8.66 6.76 0.99
CA LEU A 108 9.49 6.54 2.18
C LEU A 108 10.94 6.99 1.95
N GLY A 109 11.50 6.78 0.76
CA GLY A 109 12.82 7.26 0.41
C GLY A 109 12.94 8.79 0.45
N VAL A 110 11.93 9.51 -0.04
CA VAL A 110 11.89 10.99 0.03
C VAL A 110 11.78 11.46 1.48
N LEU A 111 10.88 10.86 2.28
CA LEU A 111 10.69 11.21 3.69
C LEU A 111 11.93 10.93 4.54
N GLU A 112 12.60 9.79 4.34
CA GLU A 112 13.85 9.46 5.03
C GLU A 112 14.97 10.45 4.66
N GLY A 113 14.99 10.96 3.42
CA GLY A 113 15.94 11.96 2.96
C GLY A 113 15.74 13.36 3.57
N SER A 114 14.56 13.69 4.11
CA SER A 114 14.29 15.01 4.67
C SER A 114 14.93 15.24 6.05
N ASN A 115 15.53 14.20 6.66
CA ASN A 115 16.09 14.20 8.03
C ASN A 115 15.09 14.59 9.14
N ARG A 116 13.78 14.62 8.84
CA ARG A 116 12.72 14.89 9.81
C ARG A 116 12.07 13.63 10.36
N TRP A 117 12.32 12.48 9.72
CA TRP A 117 11.72 11.21 10.06
C TRP A 117 12.73 10.26 10.67
N LEU A 118 12.33 9.65 11.79
CA LEU A 118 12.97 8.44 12.28
C LEU A 118 12.19 7.25 11.72
N SER A 119 12.83 6.45 10.86
CA SER A 119 12.18 5.29 10.24
C SER A 119 12.62 3.97 10.87
N ARG A 120 11.70 3.00 10.87
CA ARG A 120 11.98 1.59 11.14
C ARG A 120 11.28 0.76 10.09
N ARG A 121 12.02 -0.18 9.48
CA ARG A 121 11.47 -1.14 8.52
C ARG A 121 11.48 -2.54 9.13
N GLY A 122 10.51 -3.34 8.75
CA GLY A 122 10.40 -4.74 9.18
C GLY A 122 9.79 -5.58 8.07
N ALA A 123 10.11 -6.87 8.05
CA ALA A 123 9.46 -7.81 7.15
C ALA A 123 7.97 -7.91 7.52
N SER A 124 7.12 -7.93 6.50
CA SER A 124 5.69 -8.25 6.63
C SER A 124 5.43 -9.70 6.20
N GLU A 125 4.16 -10.10 6.21
CA GLU A 125 3.72 -11.41 5.74
C GLU A 125 4.16 -11.64 4.28
N VAL A 126 4.58 -12.87 3.97
CA VAL A 126 4.94 -13.26 2.61
C VAL A 126 3.64 -13.54 1.86
N CYS A 127 3.42 -12.84 0.75
CA CYS A 127 2.34 -13.13 -0.19
C CYS A 127 2.90 -13.90 -1.40
N PRO A 128 2.77 -15.24 -1.45
CA PRO A 128 3.28 -16.03 -2.56
C PRO A 128 2.54 -15.64 -3.84
N TYR A 129 3.28 -15.33 -4.89
CA TYR A 129 2.71 -15.02 -6.19
C TYR A 129 3.49 -15.75 -7.28
N VAL A 130 2.80 -16.00 -8.39
CA VAL A 130 3.39 -16.60 -9.58
C VAL A 130 3.37 -15.54 -10.68
N LYS A 131 4.53 -15.26 -11.28
CA LYS A 131 4.58 -14.46 -12.51
C LYS A 131 4.07 -15.32 -13.66
N LEU A 132 2.88 -15.01 -14.14
CA LEU A 132 2.38 -15.60 -15.39
C LEU A 132 3.10 -14.91 -16.54
N GLY A 133 4.06 -15.62 -17.14
CA GLY A 133 4.78 -15.12 -18.31
C GLY A 133 3.89 -15.14 -19.55
N SER A 134 3.87 -16.27 -20.24
CA SER A 134 2.96 -16.54 -21.37
C SER A 134 1.50 -16.65 -20.92
N LYS A 135 0.56 -16.17 -21.75
CA LYS A 135 -0.89 -16.25 -21.50
C LYS A 135 -1.51 -17.64 -21.75
N SER A 136 -0.73 -18.72 -21.82
CA SER A 136 -1.26 -20.08 -22.00
C SER A 136 -0.98 -20.98 -20.80
N TRP A 137 -1.95 -21.86 -20.53
CA TRP A 137 -1.87 -22.84 -19.45
C TRP A 137 -0.69 -23.80 -19.62
N ASP A 138 -0.45 -24.29 -20.85
CA ASP A 138 0.64 -25.23 -21.14
C ASP A 138 2.01 -24.64 -20.89
N ALA A 139 2.20 -23.36 -21.23
CA ALA A 139 3.49 -22.71 -21.02
C ALA A 139 3.71 -22.35 -19.54
N TYR A 140 2.65 -22.02 -18.79
CA TYR A 140 2.72 -21.97 -17.34
C TYR A 140 3.10 -23.34 -16.75
N LEU A 141 2.41 -24.41 -17.14
CA LEU A 141 2.75 -25.77 -16.68
C LEU A 141 4.19 -26.12 -17.02
N GLY A 142 4.64 -25.86 -18.25
CA GLY A 142 6.01 -26.10 -18.71
C GLY A 142 7.07 -25.41 -17.84
N SER A 143 6.76 -24.25 -17.26
CA SER A 143 7.65 -23.52 -16.35
C SER A 143 7.85 -24.19 -14.99
N LEU A 144 6.94 -25.08 -14.57
CA LEU A 144 6.99 -25.74 -13.26
C LEU A 144 7.94 -26.96 -13.31
N GLY A 145 8.57 -27.33 -12.20
CA GLY A 145 9.38 -28.55 -12.10
C GLY A 145 8.56 -29.83 -12.31
N ALA A 146 9.20 -30.93 -12.75
CA ALA A 146 8.52 -32.17 -13.16
C ALA A 146 7.55 -32.74 -12.10
N SER A 147 7.96 -32.77 -10.83
CA SER A 147 7.11 -33.24 -9.72
C SER A 147 5.89 -32.33 -9.49
N HIS A 148 6.07 -31.01 -9.56
CA HIS A 148 4.98 -30.06 -9.40
C HIS A 148 3.99 -30.14 -10.58
N ARG A 149 4.49 -30.23 -11.82
CA ARG A 149 3.65 -30.46 -13.02
C ARG A 149 2.81 -31.72 -12.91
N TYR A 150 3.41 -32.84 -12.49
CA TYR A 150 2.71 -34.10 -12.29
C TYR A 150 1.58 -33.95 -11.27
N ASN A 151 1.86 -33.30 -10.13
CA ASN A 151 0.86 -33.06 -9.10
C ASN A 151 -0.31 -32.20 -9.60
N VAL A 152 -0.04 -31.11 -10.33
CA VAL A 152 -1.09 -30.25 -10.90
C VAL A 152 -1.96 -31.04 -11.89
N ARG A 153 -1.34 -31.78 -12.83
CA ARG A 153 -2.06 -32.59 -13.83
C ARG A 153 -2.89 -33.73 -13.26
N ARG A 154 -2.57 -34.22 -12.07
CA ARG A 154 -3.31 -35.29 -11.39
C ARG A 154 -4.55 -34.78 -10.63
N ARG A 155 -4.57 -33.50 -10.26
CA ARG A 155 -5.58 -32.90 -9.38
C ARG A 155 -6.61 -32.03 -10.12
N LEU A 156 -6.35 -31.71 -11.38
CA LEU A 156 -7.27 -31.05 -12.31
C LEU A 156 -7.79 -32.09 -13.30
#